data_AF-A0A6I1NA12-F1
#
_entry.id   AF-A0A6I1NA12-F1
#
_cell.length_a   1.000
_cell.length_b   1.000
_cell.length_c   1.000
_cell.angle_alpha   90.00
_cell.angle_beta   90.00
_cell.angle_gamma   90.00
#
_symmetry.space_group_name_H-M   'P 1'
#
loop_
_entity.id
_entity.type
_entity.pdbx_description
1 polymer ?
#
loop_
_entity_poly.entity_id
_entity_poly.type
_entity_poly.pdbx_seq_one_letter_code
_entity_poly.pdbx_strand_id
1 'polypeptide(L)'
;MPYRRQARRPLYVTLNPLQLTASIALGIWLGVMALALTAWVVARIFVPQPLAPLAEAARQLSNPAPAVSSTPAPQSGGDSTQMFEQYKQNLSKNEEQQRLEQARSSYRNLSNPKCQFWLQQDQTAPTDKSRANVLQFCN
;
A
#
# COMPACT_ATOMS: atom_id res chain seq x y z
N MET A 1 40.18 -41.06 -27.57
CA MET A 1 39.82 -41.38 -26.17
C MET A 1 38.29 -41.40 -26.05
N PRO A 2 37.63 -42.49 -25.65
CA PRO A 2 36.19 -42.51 -25.53
C PRO A 2 35.76 -41.90 -24.19
N TYR A 3 34.89 -40.89 -24.23
CA TYR A 3 34.33 -40.21 -23.07
C TYR A 3 33.27 -41.11 -22.40
N ARG A 4 33.54 -41.62 -21.21
CA ARG A 4 32.60 -42.41 -20.41
C ARG A 4 31.62 -41.45 -19.70
N ARG A 5 30.37 -41.41 -20.13
CA ARG A 5 29.31 -40.71 -19.38
C ARG A 5 29.06 -41.45 -18.06
N GLN A 6 29.35 -40.79 -16.94
CA GLN A 6 29.00 -41.29 -15.60
C GLN A 6 27.47 -41.38 -15.47
N ALA A 7 26.97 -42.57 -15.15
CA ALA A 7 25.57 -42.78 -14.80
C ALA A 7 25.26 -42.05 -13.48
N ARG A 8 24.32 -41.10 -13.50
CA ARG A 8 23.83 -40.47 -12.27
C ARG A 8 23.03 -41.50 -11.49
N ARG A 9 23.45 -41.81 -10.26
CA ARG A 9 22.66 -42.62 -9.34
C ARG A 9 21.43 -41.82 -8.90
N PRO A 10 20.20 -42.30 -9.15
CA PRO A 10 19.03 -41.69 -8.54
C PRO A 10 19.06 -42.00 -7.05
N LEU A 11 19.21 -40.96 -6.22
CA LEU A 11 18.94 -41.07 -4.78
C LEU A 11 17.44 -41.19 -4.62
N TYR A 12 16.96 -42.43 -4.44
CA TYR A 12 15.57 -42.68 -4.08
C TYR A 12 15.39 -42.28 -2.61
N VAL A 13 15.01 -41.03 -2.41
CA VAL A 13 14.66 -40.49 -1.11
C VAL A 13 13.24 -40.98 -0.80
N THR A 14 13.13 -42.11 -0.10
CA THR A 14 11.86 -42.65 0.39
C THR A 14 11.38 -41.83 1.59
N LEU A 15 11.02 -40.57 1.37
CA LEU A 15 10.34 -39.78 2.39
C LEU A 15 8.92 -40.30 2.52
N ASN A 16 8.60 -40.81 3.71
CA ASN A 16 7.24 -41.24 4.03
C ASN A 16 6.30 -40.02 3.83
N PRO A 17 5.22 -40.13 3.05
CA PRO A 17 4.33 -38.99 2.78
C PRO A 17 3.75 -38.40 4.08
N LEU A 18 3.57 -39.24 5.11
CA LEU A 18 3.15 -38.82 6.45
C LEU A 18 4.18 -37.93 7.17
N GLN A 19 5.48 -38.21 6.97
CA GLN A 19 6.56 -37.42 7.56
C GLN A 19 6.70 -36.07 6.86
N LEU A 20 6.48 -36.05 5.54
CA LEU A 20 6.47 -34.82 4.76
C LEU A 20 5.35 -33.89 5.22
N THR A 21 4.12 -34.39 5.34
CA THR A 21 2.97 -33.59 5.81
C THR A 21 3.16 -33.13 7.25
N ALA A 22 3.65 -34.00 8.14
CA ALA A 22 3.95 -33.62 9.52
C ALA A 22 4.99 -32.49 9.59
N SER A 23 6.05 -32.54 8.76
CA SER A 23 7.08 -31.49 8.73
C SER A 23 6.54 -30.15 8.24
N ILE A 24 5.65 -30.16 7.23
CA ILE A 24 5.02 -28.94 6.70
C ILE A 24 4.06 -28.36 7.73
N ALA A 25 3.23 -29.21 8.35
CA ALA A 25 2.29 -28.78 9.39
C ALA A 25 3.02 -28.19 10.60
N LEU A 26 4.12 -28.81 11.04
CA LEU A 26 4.99 -28.26 12.09
C LEU A 26 5.60 -26.92 11.69
N GLY A 27 6.07 -26.80 10.45
CA GLY A 27 6.61 -25.53 9.93
C GLY A 27 5.58 -24.41 9.94
N ILE A 28 4.35 -24.68 9.50
CA ILE A 28 3.25 -23.70 9.51
C ILE A 28 2.90 -23.32 10.95
N TRP A 29 2.79 -24.30 11.85
CA TRP A 29 2.49 -24.03 13.26
C TRP A 29 3.56 -23.16 13.93
N LEU A 30 4.83 -23.47 13.68
CA LEU A 30 5.96 -22.66 14.17
C LEU A 30 5.96 -21.26 13.57
N GLY A 31 5.63 -21.12 12.29
CA GLY A 31 5.47 -19.82 11.62
C GLY A 31 4.37 -18.98 12.26
N VAL A 32 3.20 -19.57 12.54
CA VAL A 32 2.09 -18.89 13.23
C VAL A 32 2.49 -18.46 14.64
N MET A 33 3.16 -19.33 15.40
CA MET A 33 3.65 -18.99 16.75
C MET A 33 4.67 -17.85 16.72
N ALA A 34 5.59 -17.87 15.76
CA ALA A 34 6.56 -16.80 15.59
C ALA A 34 5.87 -15.48 15.24
N LEU A 35 4.97 -15.47 14.25
CA LEU A 35 4.19 -14.28 13.87
C LEU A 35 3.36 -13.72 15.03
N ALA A 36 2.68 -14.60 15.78
CA ALA A 36 1.90 -14.20 16.95
C ALA A 36 2.77 -13.59 18.04
N LEU A 37 3.93 -14.18 18.35
CA LEU A 37 4.88 -13.65 19.32
C LEU A 37 5.48 -12.32 18.85
N THR A 38 5.86 -12.21 17.58
CA THR A 38 6.38 -10.94 17.02
C THR A 38 5.32 -9.86 17.07
N ALA A 39 4.08 -10.14 16.66
CA ALA A 39 2.97 -9.20 16.76
C ALA A 39 2.68 -8.81 18.22
N TRP A 40 2.73 -9.77 19.15
CA TRP A 40 2.54 -9.50 20.58
C TRP A 40 3.65 -8.61 21.16
N VAL A 41 4.91 -8.87 20.82
CA VAL A 41 6.05 -8.04 21.24
C VAL A 41 5.96 -6.64 20.66
N VAL A 42 5.67 -6.52 19.36
CA VAL A 42 5.45 -5.23 18.69
C VAL A 42 4.29 -4.49 19.34
N ALA A 43 3.17 -5.15 19.62
CA ALA A 43 2.07 -4.54 20.35
C ALA A 43 2.53 -4.06 21.73
N ARG A 44 3.21 -4.89 22.52
CA ARG A 44 3.65 -4.50 23.87
C ARG A 44 4.62 -3.31 23.86
N ILE A 45 5.50 -3.21 22.87
CA ILE A 45 6.52 -2.16 22.79
C ILE A 45 5.97 -0.87 22.18
N PHE A 46 5.14 -0.95 21.15
CA PHE A 46 4.65 0.21 20.39
C PHE A 46 3.28 0.74 20.86
N VAL A 47 2.44 -0.09 21.49
CA VAL A 47 1.19 0.38 22.13
C VAL A 47 1.40 1.44 23.22
N PRO A 48 2.45 1.39 24.08
CA PRO A 48 2.64 2.41 25.09
C PRO A 48 3.15 3.77 24.56
N GLN A 49 3.38 3.97 23.25
CA GLN A 49 4.11 5.15 22.77
C GLN A 49 3.37 6.18 21.86
N PRO A 50 2.31 5.88 21.07
CA PRO A 50 1.31 6.93 20.79
C PRO A 50 -0.07 6.41 20.30
N LEU A 51 -0.64 5.34 20.86
CA LEU A 51 -1.97 4.87 20.42
C LEU A 51 -3.15 5.56 21.13
N ALA A 52 -2.90 6.47 22.08
CA ALA A 52 -3.93 7.29 22.72
C ALA A 52 -4.89 7.98 21.70
N PRO A 53 -4.42 8.68 20.66
CA PRO A 53 -5.32 9.35 19.71
C PRO A 53 -6.15 8.37 18.86
N LEU A 54 -5.66 7.17 18.57
CA LEU A 54 -6.44 6.15 17.83
C LEU A 54 -7.46 5.45 18.73
N ALA A 55 -7.12 5.22 20.01
CA ALA A 55 -8.04 4.65 20.99
C ALA A 55 -9.19 5.61 21.30
N GLU A 56 -8.91 6.92 21.35
CA GLU A 56 -9.92 7.97 21.48
C GLU A 56 -10.82 8.06 20.25
N ALA A 57 -10.26 8.01 19.04
CA ALA A 57 -11.05 7.97 17.80
C ALA A 57 -11.94 6.71 17.71
N ALA A 58 -11.42 5.54 18.09
CA ALA A 58 -12.19 4.30 18.16
C ALA A 58 -13.28 4.35 19.24
N ARG A 59 -13.01 5.00 20.39
CA ARG A 59 -14.00 5.23 21.45
C ARG A 59 -15.11 6.17 20.98
N GLN A 60 -14.78 7.25 20.27
CA GLN A 60 -15.75 8.19 19.69
C GLN A 60 -16.61 7.53 18.59
N LEU A 61 -16.03 6.65 17.77
CA LEU A 61 -16.77 5.84 16.80
C LEU A 61 -17.68 4.80 17.48
N SER A 62 -17.29 4.26 18.64
CA SER A 62 -18.08 3.26 19.37
C SER A 62 -19.22 3.81 20.21
N ASN A 63 -19.28 5.13 20.45
CA ASN A 63 -20.26 5.72 21.34
C ASN A 63 -20.83 7.03 20.77
N PRO A 64 -21.95 6.98 20.01
CA PRO A 64 -22.59 8.18 19.51
C PRO A 64 -23.58 8.71 20.56
N ALA A 65 -23.16 9.69 21.37
CA ALA A 65 -24.06 10.50 22.21
C ALA A 65 -23.40 11.84 22.61
N PRO A 66 -24.17 12.91 22.86
CA PRO A 66 -24.01 14.18 22.15
C PRO A 66 -23.15 15.23 22.84
N ALA A 67 -22.78 16.23 22.04
CA ALA A 67 -21.97 17.39 22.34
C ALA A 67 -22.26 18.09 23.68
N VAL A 68 -21.22 18.26 24.51
CA VAL A 68 -21.12 19.34 25.50
C VAL A 68 -19.64 19.76 25.67
N SER A 69 -19.34 20.95 25.15
CA SER A 69 -18.48 22.02 25.71
C SER A 69 -17.06 21.73 26.24
N SER A 70 -16.10 22.31 25.52
CA SER A 70 -14.96 23.11 26.01
C SER A 70 -13.97 22.51 27.01
N THR A 71 -12.76 22.22 26.52
CA THR A 71 -11.51 22.37 27.28
C THR A 71 -10.45 22.94 26.33
N PRO A 72 -9.66 23.98 26.72
CA PRO A 72 -8.68 24.59 25.84
C PRO A 72 -7.54 23.60 25.55
N ALA A 73 -7.28 23.37 24.28
CA ALA A 73 -6.19 22.51 23.81
C ALA A 73 -4.82 23.04 24.29
N PRO A 74 -3.90 22.18 24.75
CA PRO A 74 -2.51 22.54 24.84
C PRO A 74 -2.01 22.88 23.42
N GLN A 75 -1.40 24.06 23.31
CA GLN A 75 -0.84 24.58 22.06
C GLN A 75 0.33 23.71 21.60
N SER A 76 0.02 22.69 20.80
CA SER A 76 0.97 21.96 19.94
C SER A 76 0.39 21.79 18.52
N GLY A 77 -0.45 22.74 18.11
CA GLY A 77 -1.26 22.67 16.88
C GLY A 77 -0.63 23.29 15.63
N GLY A 78 0.67 23.60 15.63
CA GLY A 78 1.35 24.09 14.43
C GLY A 78 1.69 22.97 13.45
N ASP A 79 2.32 21.90 13.97
CA ASP A 79 2.98 20.90 13.13
C ASP A 79 2.00 19.82 12.64
N SER A 80 1.07 19.35 13.49
CA SER A 80 0.11 18.29 13.12
C SER A 80 -0.91 18.76 12.08
N THR A 81 -1.38 20.00 12.19
CA THR A 81 -2.30 20.61 11.22
C THR A 81 -1.61 20.85 9.88
N GLN A 82 -0.34 21.27 9.87
CA GLN A 82 0.43 21.39 8.62
C GLN A 82 0.64 20.04 7.93
N MET A 83 0.96 18.98 8.69
CA MET A 83 1.12 17.64 8.12
C MET A 83 -0.20 17.08 7.56
N PHE A 84 -1.33 17.38 8.20
CA PHE A 84 -2.66 16.99 7.69
C PHE A 84 -3.05 17.74 6.41
N GLU A 85 -2.82 19.05 6.36
CA GLU A 85 -3.07 19.84 5.14
C GLU A 85 -2.16 19.42 4.00
N GLN A 86 -0.89 19.13 4.26
CA GLN A 86 0.02 18.55 3.28
C GLN A 86 -0.46 17.18 2.78
N TYR A 87 -0.95 16.32 3.69
CA TYR A 87 -1.50 15.02 3.31
C TYR A 87 -2.71 15.17 2.38
N LYS A 88 -3.65 16.07 2.70
CA LYS A 88 -4.79 16.37 1.84
C LYS A 88 -4.36 16.86 0.48
N GLN A 89 -3.42 17.81 0.42
CA GLN A 89 -2.88 18.32 -0.84
C GLN A 89 -2.21 17.23 -1.66
N ASN A 90 -1.46 16.34 -1.02
CA ASN A 90 -0.82 15.21 -1.68
C ASN A 90 -1.85 14.22 -2.22
N LEU A 91 -2.93 13.94 -1.47
CA LEU A 91 -4.01 13.06 -1.91
C LEU A 91 -4.68 13.61 -3.17
N SER A 92 -5.06 14.89 -3.18
CA SER A 92 -5.66 15.55 -4.35
C SER A 92 -4.73 15.51 -5.57
N LYS A 93 -3.44 15.81 -5.37
CA LYS A 93 -2.43 15.71 -6.44
C LYS A 93 -2.26 14.29 -6.96
N ASN A 94 -2.31 13.29 -6.08
CA ASN A 94 -2.17 11.89 -6.46
C ASN A 94 -3.36 11.44 -7.33
N GLU A 95 -4.58 11.80 -6.96
CA GLU A 95 -5.78 11.48 -7.73
C GLU A 95 -5.73 12.08 -9.15
N GLU A 96 -5.29 13.34 -9.28
CA GLU A 96 -5.10 13.98 -10.58
C GLU A 96 -4.04 13.27 -11.43
N GLN A 97 -2.89 12.93 -10.83
CA GLN A 97 -1.81 12.21 -11.51
C GLN A 97 -2.29 10.82 -11.98
N GLN A 98 -3.03 10.11 -11.13
CA GLN A 98 -3.54 8.79 -11.44
C GLN A 98 -4.51 8.82 -12.62
N ARG A 99 -5.38 9.85 -12.72
CA ARG A 99 -6.26 10.01 -13.89
C ARG A 99 -5.49 10.29 -15.19
N LEU A 100 -4.42 11.07 -15.12
CA LEU A 100 -3.55 11.31 -16.29
C LEU A 100 -2.79 10.04 -16.71
N GLU A 101 -2.30 9.25 -15.76
CA GLU A 101 -1.65 7.97 -16.03
C GLU A 101 -2.61 6.93 -16.62
N GLN A 102 -3.85 6.90 -16.13
CA GLN A 102 -4.91 6.06 -16.71
C GLN A 102 -5.25 6.50 -18.13
N ALA A 103 -5.32 7.81 -18.39
CA ALA A 103 -5.49 8.36 -19.72
C ALA A 103 -4.35 7.92 -20.67
N ARG A 104 -3.11 7.86 -20.17
CA ARG A 104 -1.91 7.46 -20.92
C ARG A 104 -1.79 5.96 -21.18
N SER A 105 -2.27 5.13 -20.26
CA SER A 105 -2.16 3.66 -20.35
C SER A 105 -3.31 3.00 -21.10
N SER A 106 -4.45 3.68 -21.27
CA SER A 106 -5.59 3.16 -22.01
C SER A 106 -5.33 3.08 -23.53
N TYR A 107 -5.46 1.88 -24.11
CA TYR A 107 -5.31 1.65 -25.55
C TYR A 107 -6.31 2.46 -26.40
N ARG A 108 -7.52 2.71 -25.87
CA ARG A 108 -8.55 3.54 -26.51
C ARG A 108 -8.12 5.01 -26.64
N ASN A 109 -7.34 5.50 -25.67
CA ASN A 109 -6.83 6.86 -25.67
C ASN A 109 -5.58 7.00 -26.56
N LEU A 110 -4.72 5.98 -26.57
CA LEU A 110 -3.55 5.90 -27.45
C LEU A 110 -3.92 5.85 -28.93
N SER A 111 -5.09 5.31 -29.26
CA SER A 111 -5.62 5.28 -30.64
C SER A 111 -6.33 6.56 -31.07
N ASN A 112 -6.55 7.52 -30.15
CA ASN A 112 -7.18 8.80 -30.46
C ASN A 112 -6.12 9.90 -30.73
N PRO A 113 -6.04 10.45 -31.96
CA PRO A 113 -4.99 11.41 -32.33
C PRO A 113 -5.08 12.72 -31.53
N LYS A 114 -6.28 13.11 -31.08
CA LYS A 114 -6.48 14.33 -30.28
C LYS A 114 -5.95 14.16 -28.86
N CYS A 115 -6.18 13.00 -28.27
CA CYS A 115 -5.62 12.65 -26.98
C CYS A 115 -4.09 12.61 -27.04
N GLN A 116 -3.53 11.99 -28.09
CA GLN A 116 -2.08 11.92 -28.29
C GLN A 116 -1.42 13.30 -28.38
N PHE A 117 -2.04 14.25 -29.11
CA PHE A 117 -1.53 15.62 -29.21
C PHE A 117 -1.45 16.29 -27.83
N TRP A 118 -2.52 16.24 -27.05
CA TRP A 118 -2.55 16.88 -25.73
C TRP A 118 -1.64 16.17 -24.73
N LEU A 119 -1.52 14.85 -24.82
CA LEU A 119 -0.63 14.06 -23.99
C LEU A 119 0.84 14.34 -24.30
N GLN A 120 1.18 14.58 -25.58
CA GLN A 120 2.53 15.00 -25.99
C GLN A 120 2.82 16.42 -25.51
N GLN A 121 1.84 17.33 -25.64
CA GLN A 121 1.97 18.71 -25.19
C GLN A 121 2.21 18.78 -23.67
N ASP A 122 1.45 18.02 -22.88
CA ASP A 122 1.60 17.96 -21.42
C ASP A 122 2.97 17.44 -20.98
N GLN A 123 3.52 16.47 -21.73
CA GLN A 123 4.88 15.97 -21.48
C GLN A 123 5.97 17.00 -21.76
N THR A 124 5.80 17.83 -22.79
CA THR A 124 6.81 18.82 -23.19
C THR A 124 6.72 20.12 -22.38
N ALA A 125 5.53 20.48 -21.93
CA ALA A 125 5.27 21.68 -21.13
C ALA A 125 4.03 21.43 -20.24
N PRO A 126 4.23 20.95 -19.00
CA PRO A 126 3.14 20.70 -18.07
C PRO A 126 2.47 22.02 -17.70
N THR A 127 1.28 22.26 -18.25
CA THR A 127 0.48 23.46 -17.96
C THR A 127 -0.91 23.05 -17.52
N ASP A 128 -1.58 23.86 -16.69
CA ASP A 128 -2.94 23.54 -16.27
C ASP A 128 -3.90 23.42 -17.46
N LYS A 129 -3.65 24.18 -18.54
CA LYS A 129 -4.39 24.09 -19.79
C LYS A 129 -4.17 22.76 -20.50
N SER A 130 -2.94 22.26 -20.61
CA SER A 130 -2.68 20.96 -21.24
C SER A 130 -3.31 19.84 -20.43
N ARG A 131 -3.16 19.84 -19.10
CA ARG A 131 -3.76 18.83 -18.19
C ARG A 131 -5.28 18.78 -18.31
N ALA A 132 -5.95 19.94 -18.30
CA ALA A 132 -7.40 20.01 -18.47
C ALA A 132 -7.86 19.43 -19.83
N ASN A 133 -7.13 19.70 -20.91
CA ASN A 133 -7.46 19.16 -22.23
C ASN A 133 -7.17 17.66 -22.34
N VAL A 134 -6.13 17.13 -21.69
CA VAL A 134 -5.90 15.68 -21.60
C VAL A 134 -7.10 15.01 -20.90
N LEU A 135 -7.54 15.52 -19.75
CA LEU A 135 -8.69 14.97 -19.04
C LEU A 135 -10.01 15.07 -19.83
N GLN A 136 -10.17 16.11 -20.65
CA GLN A 136 -11.36 16.29 -21.50
C GLN A 136 -11.36 15.37 -22.73
N PHE A 137 -10.19 15.17 -23.37
CA PHE A 137 -10.10 14.45 -24.64
C PHE A 137 -9.64 12.99 -24.51
N CYS A 138 -9.18 12.56 -23.33
CA CYS A 138 -8.71 11.20 -23.05
C CYS A 138 -9.60 10.48 -22.01
N ASN A 139 -10.80 10.06 -22.40
CA ASN A 139 -11.77 9.31 -21.56
C ASN A 139 -12.21 8.00 -22.26
#